data_AF-A0A1B9LB22-F1
#
_entry.id   AF-A0A1B9LB22-F1
#
_cell.length_a   1.000
_cell.length_b   1.000
_cell.length_c   1.000
_cell.angle_alpha   90.00
_cell.angle_beta   90.00
_cell.angle_gamma   90.00
#
_symmetry.space_group_name_H-M   'P 1'
#
loop_
_entity.id
_entity.type
_entity.pdbx_description
1 polymer ?
#
loop_
_entity_poly.entity_id
_entity_poly.type
_entity_poly.pdbx_seq_one_letter_code
_entity_poly.pdbx_strand_id
1 'polypeptide(L)'
;MKHSFYIGIVFSLVSAYCYSQPFDIEEKYRGNSFFSRVNMQKLWKDCTLPLDFEELDVSKQTEIRNRCQLYNFSSYFDNVYDLIDKRTVIYQKNDLTLRLSKENFSFKQEDDYYSGVKLILFLIKNNEIKDRITLANYFTNETTLLSVGYQYFYISPSGDIYTLSLIEMDDGIGPQRWRHYKIDVKNLKFHLAQIYDFRHQVTYPDNFTILPDPEQDKYYKKEQFEKCLKDESEDFCDIEDVYFYYLDQIKQKTVQLARKNNSTKNLFSPLKKNRDKLCLSQNEFLINNELFPYFDDIVLCEIKQLKQEIKRVEIELAK
;
A
#
# COMPACT_ATOMS: atom_id res chain seq x y z
N MET A 1 17.12 -0.11 -53.42
CA MET A 1 17.52 -0.12 -51.99
C MET A 1 16.69 0.87 -51.17
N LYS A 2 15.44 0.55 -50.83
CA LYS A 2 14.64 1.32 -49.83
C LYS A 2 13.67 0.45 -49.00
N HIS A 3 13.65 -0.87 -49.19
CA HIS A 3 12.75 -1.78 -48.47
C HIS A 3 13.42 -2.65 -47.40
N SER A 4 14.74 -2.61 -47.27
CA SER A 4 15.46 -3.40 -46.25
C SER A 4 15.55 -2.72 -44.88
N PHE A 5 15.29 -1.41 -44.79
CA PHE A 5 15.40 -0.66 -43.53
C PHE A 5 14.13 -0.70 -42.66
N TYR A 6 12.97 -1.03 -43.24
CA TYR A 6 11.72 -1.11 -42.48
C TYR A 6 11.56 -2.43 -41.72
N ILE A 7 12.15 -3.52 -42.19
CA ILE A 7 12.05 -4.83 -41.51
C ILE A 7 12.88 -4.85 -40.22
N GLY A 8 14.03 -4.16 -40.19
CA GLY A 8 14.85 -4.04 -38.98
C GLY A 8 14.17 -3.23 -37.85
N ILE A 9 13.44 -2.17 -38.21
CA ILE A 9 12.74 -1.32 -37.21
C ILE A 9 11.51 -2.05 -36.63
N VAL A 10 10.81 -2.87 -37.42
CA VAL A 10 9.70 -3.68 -36.91
C VAL A 10 10.19 -4.79 -35.96
N PHE A 11 11.34 -5.42 -36.24
CA PHE A 11 11.90 -6.42 -35.31
C PHE A 11 12.41 -5.82 -33.99
N SER A 12 12.98 -4.60 -34.02
CA SER A 12 13.42 -3.92 -32.79
C SER A 12 12.25 -3.44 -31.90
N LEU A 13 11.11 -3.09 -32.48
CA LEU A 13 9.91 -2.70 -31.74
C LEU A 13 9.18 -3.90 -31.12
N VAL A 14 9.29 -5.10 -31.70
CA VAL A 14 8.74 -6.33 -31.11
C VAL A 14 9.68 -6.91 -30.03
N SER A 15 11.00 -6.68 -30.12
CA SER A 15 11.95 -7.11 -29.09
C SER A 15 11.93 -6.29 -27.79
N ALA A 16 11.28 -5.12 -27.78
CA ALA A 16 11.08 -4.33 -26.56
C ALA A 16 9.93 -4.84 -25.68
N TYR A 17 9.15 -5.80 -26.18
CA TYR A 17 8.17 -6.56 -25.42
C TYR A 17 8.74 -7.93 -25.04
N CYS A 18 9.88 -7.95 -24.35
CA CYS A 18 10.15 -9.04 -23.41
C CYS A 18 9.15 -8.89 -22.25
N TYR A 19 7.88 -9.17 -22.52
CA TYR A 19 6.94 -9.57 -21.49
C TYR A 19 7.63 -10.70 -20.73
N SER A 20 7.68 -10.57 -19.40
CA SER A 20 8.00 -11.70 -18.54
C SER A 20 7.22 -12.90 -19.08
N GLN A 21 7.88 -14.06 -19.20
CA GLN A 21 7.16 -15.27 -19.57
C GLN A 21 5.95 -15.39 -18.64
N PRO A 22 4.73 -15.55 -19.18
CA PRO A 22 3.53 -15.56 -18.37
C PRO A 22 3.63 -16.67 -17.31
N PHE A 23 3.16 -16.38 -16.11
CA PHE A 23 2.97 -17.40 -15.08
C PHE A 23 1.65 -18.10 -15.38
N ASP A 24 1.75 -19.30 -15.95
CA ASP A 24 0.59 -20.12 -16.28
C ASP A 24 0.00 -20.75 -15.01
N ILE A 25 -0.67 -19.92 -14.21
CA ILE A 25 -1.38 -20.30 -12.99
C ILE A 25 -2.85 -20.50 -13.35
N GLU A 26 -3.49 -21.58 -12.93
CA GLU A 26 -4.93 -21.78 -13.19
C GLU A 26 -5.80 -20.67 -12.58
N GLU A 27 -6.87 -20.29 -13.27
CA GLU A 27 -7.76 -19.18 -12.87
C GLU A 27 -8.31 -19.31 -11.44
N LYS A 28 -8.64 -20.53 -11.01
CA LYS A 28 -9.13 -20.82 -9.66
C LYS A 28 -8.16 -20.42 -8.54
N TYR A 29 -6.86 -20.28 -8.83
CA TYR A 29 -5.85 -19.86 -7.86
C TYR A 29 -5.50 -18.37 -7.95
N ARG A 30 -6.12 -17.62 -8.87
CA ARG A 30 -5.75 -16.23 -9.15
C ARG A 30 -6.46 -15.22 -8.26
N GLY A 31 -7.48 -15.59 -7.48
CA GLY A 31 -8.27 -14.62 -6.73
C GLY A 31 -9.09 -13.70 -7.65
N ASN A 32 -9.45 -12.49 -7.20
CA ASN A 32 -10.35 -11.61 -7.95
C ASN A 32 -9.64 -10.39 -8.55
N SER A 33 -9.80 -10.18 -9.86
CA SER A 33 -9.13 -9.09 -10.60
C SER A 33 -9.47 -7.68 -10.14
N PHE A 34 -10.58 -7.48 -9.39
CA PHE A 34 -10.90 -6.21 -8.74
C PHE A 34 -9.71 -5.64 -7.96
N PHE A 35 -8.98 -6.51 -7.26
CA PHE A 35 -7.84 -6.10 -6.44
C PHE A 35 -6.62 -5.64 -7.23
N SER A 36 -6.60 -5.79 -8.57
CA SER A 36 -5.51 -5.24 -9.39
C SER A 36 -5.54 -3.71 -9.55
N ARG A 37 -6.71 -3.09 -9.33
CA ARG A 37 -6.95 -1.67 -9.58
C ARG A 37 -7.89 -1.09 -8.53
N VAL A 38 -7.34 -0.77 -7.37
CA VAL A 38 -8.09 -0.16 -6.26
C VAL A 38 -7.67 1.30 -6.12
N ASN A 39 -8.65 2.21 -6.07
CA ASN A 39 -8.43 3.57 -5.60
C ASN A 39 -8.72 3.59 -4.09
N MET A 40 -7.67 3.66 -3.26
CA MET A 40 -7.79 3.57 -1.81
C MET A 40 -8.62 4.70 -1.20
N GLN A 41 -8.46 5.95 -1.65
CA GLN A 41 -9.26 7.08 -1.12
C GLN A 41 -10.75 6.92 -1.42
N LYS A 42 -11.08 6.49 -2.64
CA LYS A 42 -12.47 6.22 -3.01
C LYS A 42 -13.03 5.03 -2.22
N LEU A 43 -12.26 3.94 -2.12
CA LEU A 43 -12.69 2.74 -1.42
C LEU A 43 -12.95 3.03 0.06
N TRP A 44 -12.05 3.77 0.72
CA TRP A 44 -12.22 4.19 2.10
C TRP A 44 -13.53 4.98 2.27
N LYS A 45 -13.74 6.01 1.45
CA LYS A 45 -14.96 6.84 1.49
C LYS A 45 -16.24 6.05 1.23
N ASP A 46 -16.20 5.09 0.31
CA ASP A 46 -17.37 4.31 -0.09
C ASP A 46 -17.70 3.21 0.95
N CYS A 47 -16.75 2.84 1.83
CA CYS A 47 -16.86 1.72 2.77
C CYS A 47 -16.94 2.09 4.26
N THR A 48 -16.51 3.30 4.63
CA THR A 48 -16.69 3.84 5.98
C THR A 48 -18.09 4.45 6.11
N LEU A 49 -18.80 4.08 7.19
CA LEU A 49 -20.13 4.62 7.48
C LEU A 49 -20.01 6.00 8.12
N PRO A 50 -20.91 6.95 7.80
CA PRO A 50 -20.94 8.24 8.48
C PRO A 50 -21.39 8.08 9.94
N LEU A 51 -20.99 9.01 10.81
CA LEU A 51 -21.29 8.94 12.25
C LEU A 51 -22.80 8.92 12.56
N ASP A 52 -23.61 9.58 11.73
CA ASP A 52 -25.07 9.64 11.85
C ASP A 52 -25.79 8.48 11.13
N PHE A 53 -25.06 7.46 10.66
CA PHE A 53 -25.61 6.39 9.82
C PHE A 53 -26.86 5.72 10.42
N GLU A 54 -26.83 5.41 11.71
CA GLU A 54 -27.94 4.78 12.44
C GLU A 54 -29.17 5.70 12.56
N GLU A 55 -29.00 7.01 12.45
CA GLU A 55 -30.08 8.01 12.51
C GLU A 55 -30.74 8.25 11.14
N LEU A 56 -30.14 7.75 10.05
CA LEU A 56 -30.67 7.89 8.69
C LEU A 56 -31.86 6.98 8.45
N ASP A 57 -32.72 7.37 7.49
CA ASP A 57 -33.78 6.50 7.01
C ASP A 57 -33.22 5.25 6.28
N VAL A 58 -34.02 4.18 6.25
CA VAL A 58 -33.63 2.88 5.68
C VAL A 58 -33.20 2.99 4.21
N SER A 59 -33.80 3.91 3.44
CA SER A 59 -33.46 4.10 2.04
C SER A 59 -32.04 4.65 1.90
N LYS A 60 -31.68 5.65 2.71
CA LYS A 60 -30.33 6.23 2.74
C LYS A 60 -29.30 5.25 3.28
N GLN A 61 -29.63 4.50 4.34
CA GLN A 61 -28.74 3.45 4.85
C GLN A 61 -28.40 2.42 3.77
N THR A 62 -29.43 1.98 3.01
CA THR A 62 -29.26 1.04 1.90
C THR A 62 -28.41 1.65 0.77
N GLU A 63 -28.65 2.92 0.42
CA GLU A 63 -27.84 3.61 -0.58
C GLU A 63 -26.36 3.66 -0.17
N ILE A 64 -26.07 4.01 1.08
CA ILE A 64 -24.70 4.08 1.62
C ILE A 64 -24.03 2.70 1.58
N ARG A 65 -24.70 1.66 2.10
CA ARG A 65 -24.16 0.28 2.07
C ARG A 65 -23.85 -0.20 0.65
N ASN A 66 -24.68 0.17 -0.33
CA ASN A 66 -24.48 -0.21 -1.73
C ASN A 66 -23.27 0.46 -2.41
N ARG A 67 -22.65 1.48 -1.79
CA ARG A 67 -21.43 2.11 -2.31
C ARG A 67 -20.20 1.23 -2.14
N CYS A 68 -20.14 0.50 -1.02
CA CYS A 68 -18.98 -0.32 -0.70
C CYS A 68 -18.98 -1.62 -1.51
N GLN A 69 -18.08 -1.70 -2.48
CA GLN A 69 -17.96 -2.89 -3.32
C GLN A 69 -17.45 -4.12 -2.56
N LEU A 70 -16.84 -3.94 -1.38
CA LEU A 70 -16.26 -5.02 -0.58
C LEU A 70 -17.34 -5.96 0.01
N TYR A 71 -18.57 -5.50 0.21
CA TYR A 71 -19.68 -6.36 0.62
C TYR A 71 -19.98 -7.49 -0.37
N ASN A 72 -19.60 -7.35 -1.65
CA ASN A 72 -19.75 -8.41 -2.65
C ASN A 72 -18.76 -9.56 -2.47
N PHE A 73 -17.82 -9.47 -1.53
CA PHE A 73 -16.75 -10.44 -1.31
C PHE A 73 -16.88 -11.21 0.00
N SER A 74 -18.05 -11.19 0.65
CA SER A 74 -18.30 -11.92 1.90
C SER A 74 -18.02 -13.42 1.82
N SER A 75 -18.29 -14.06 0.68
CA SER A 75 -18.00 -15.48 0.42
C SER A 75 -16.60 -15.76 -0.15
N TYR A 76 -15.75 -14.75 -0.26
CA TYR A 76 -14.44 -14.89 -0.91
C TYR A 76 -13.54 -15.92 -0.20
N PHE A 77 -13.54 -15.90 1.13
CA PHE A 77 -12.64 -16.74 1.92
C PHE A 77 -13.07 -18.20 1.97
N ASP A 78 -14.37 -18.48 2.03
CA ASP A 78 -14.91 -19.85 1.95
C ASP A 78 -14.40 -20.52 0.65
N ASN A 79 -14.54 -19.82 -0.48
CA ASN A 79 -14.09 -20.33 -1.77
C ASN A 79 -12.57 -20.51 -1.85
N VAL A 80 -11.79 -19.54 -1.38
CA VAL A 80 -10.32 -19.58 -1.48
C VAL A 80 -9.70 -20.64 -0.56
N TYR A 81 -10.21 -20.78 0.67
CA TYR A 81 -9.66 -21.70 1.64
C TYR A 81 -10.11 -23.15 1.45
N ASP A 82 -11.28 -23.37 0.85
CA ASP A 82 -11.75 -24.72 0.52
C ASP A 82 -11.04 -25.30 -0.70
N LEU A 83 -10.59 -24.45 -1.62
CA LEU A 83 -9.74 -24.86 -2.76
C LEU A 83 -8.34 -25.35 -2.34
N ILE A 84 -7.94 -25.12 -1.09
CA ILE A 84 -6.57 -25.34 -0.60
C ILE A 84 -6.62 -26.13 0.71
N ASP A 85 -6.55 -27.45 0.58
CA ASP A 85 -6.59 -28.35 1.75
C ASP A 85 -5.41 -28.08 2.71
N LYS A 86 -4.16 -28.14 2.20
CA LYS A 86 -2.96 -27.80 2.98
C LYS A 86 -1.85 -27.15 2.16
N ARG A 87 -1.44 -27.80 1.06
CA ARG A 87 -0.35 -27.35 0.19
C ARG A 87 -0.68 -27.63 -1.27
N THR A 88 -0.60 -26.62 -2.11
CA THR A 88 -0.96 -26.72 -3.53
C THR A 88 0.11 -26.06 -4.38
N VAL A 89 0.69 -26.81 -5.31
CA VAL A 89 1.58 -26.22 -6.32
C VAL A 89 0.72 -25.58 -7.40
N ILE A 90 0.92 -24.29 -7.66
CA ILE A 90 0.12 -23.52 -8.61
C ILE A 90 0.88 -23.11 -9.87
N TYR A 91 2.21 -23.28 -9.85
CA TYR A 91 3.09 -23.06 -11.00
C TYR A 91 4.39 -23.83 -10.80
N GLN A 92 4.92 -24.43 -11.87
CA GLN A 92 6.21 -25.12 -11.86
C GLN A 92 6.89 -25.02 -13.24
N LYS A 93 8.12 -24.50 -13.28
CA LYS A 93 8.93 -24.43 -14.51
C LYS A 93 10.42 -24.26 -14.17
N ASN A 94 11.30 -25.03 -14.82
CA ASN A 94 12.76 -24.91 -14.67
C ASN A 94 13.20 -24.83 -13.19
N ASP A 95 12.70 -25.76 -12.37
CA ASP A 95 12.88 -25.87 -10.91
C ASP A 95 12.39 -24.68 -10.07
N LEU A 96 11.77 -23.67 -10.68
CA LEU A 96 11.04 -22.62 -10.00
C LEU A 96 9.61 -23.10 -9.76
N THR A 97 9.17 -23.04 -8.51
CA THR A 97 7.85 -23.49 -8.08
C THR A 97 7.18 -22.39 -7.27
N LEU A 98 5.91 -22.12 -7.58
CA LEU A 98 5.03 -21.35 -6.70
C LEU A 98 4.09 -22.31 -5.99
N ARG A 99 4.07 -22.24 -4.67
CA ARG A 99 3.26 -23.14 -3.84
C ARG A 99 2.45 -22.34 -2.83
N LEU A 100 1.15 -22.61 -2.80
CA LEU A 100 0.24 -22.12 -1.78
C LEU A 100 0.29 -23.03 -0.55
N SER A 101 0.17 -22.44 0.64
CA SER A 101 0.02 -23.15 1.90
C SER A 101 -1.01 -22.46 2.78
N LYS A 102 -1.93 -23.24 3.34
CA LYS A 102 -2.88 -22.80 4.35
C LYS A 102 -2.27 -23.04 5.73
N GLU A 103 -2.30 -22.04 6.60
CA GLU A 103 -1.77 -22.10 7.96
C GLU A 103 -2.75 -21.42 8.92
N ASN A 104 -3.03 -22.06 10.05
CA ASN A 104 -3.67 -21.38 11.17
C ASN A 104 -2.62 -20.55 11.92
N PHE A 105 -3.03 -19.44 12.48
CA PHE A 105 -2.16 -18.61 13.30
C PHE A 105 -2.94 -17.99 14.46
N SER A 106 -2.19 -17.65 15.50
CA SER A 106 -2.67 -16.80 16.56
C SER A 106 -1.55 -15.92 17.08
N PHE A 107 -1.91 -14.75 17.55
CA PHE A 107 -0.98 -13.81 18.15
C PHE A 107 -1.68 -12.98 19.22
N LYS A 108 -0.89 -12.43 20.13
CA LYS A 108 -1.35 -11.49 21.15
C LYS A 108 -0.79 -10.12 20.80
N GLN A 109 -1.65 -9.10 20.79
CA GLN A 109 -1.25 -7.70 20.66
C GLN A 109 -1.89 -6.94 21.82
N GLU A 110 -1.04 -6.35 22.67
CA GLU A 110 -1.46 -5.74 23.93
C GLU A 110 -2.29 -6.72 24.77
N ASP A 111 -3.55 -6.41 25.08
CA ASP A 111 -4.46 -7.29 25.85
C ASP A 111 -5.38 -8.14 24.97
N ASP A 112 -5.32 -7.97 23.66
CA ASP A 112 -6.16 -8.68 22.70
C ASP A 112 -5.48 -9.94 22.15
N TYR A 113 -6.27 -11.00 22.02
CA TYR A 113 -5.87 -12.23 21.35
C TYR A 113 -6.53 -12.32 19.99
N TYR A 114 -5.73 -12.57 18.97
CA TYR A 114 -6.18 -12.69 17.60
C TYR A 114 -5.91 -14.10 17.10
N SER A 115 -6.87 -14.68 16.41
CA SER A 115 -6.73 -16.00 15.79
C SER A 115 -7.32 -16.01 14.39
N GLY A 116 -6.78 -16.86 13.52
CA GLY A 116 -7.22 -16.87 12.13
C GLY A 116 -6.51 -17.88 11.24
N VAL A 117 -6.77 -17.74 9.94
CA VAL A 117 -6.17 -18.56 8.88
C VAL A 117 -5.51 -17.64 7.88
N LYS A 118 -4.33 -18.03 7.41
CA LYS A 118 -3.59 -17.34 6.35
C LYS A 118 -3.26 -18.30 5.22
N LEU A 119 -3.32 -17.75 4.01
CA LEU A 119 -2.84 -18.34 2.78
C LEU A 119 -1.51 -17.71 2.42
N ILE A 120 -0.44 -18.51 2.43
CA ILE A 120 0.92 -18.08 2.11
C ILE A 120 1.30 -18.58 0.73
N LEU A 121 1.85 -17.69 -0.11
CA LEU A 121 2.52 -18.05 -1.35
C LEU A 121 4.01 -18.16 -1.12
N PHE A 122 4.56 -19.34 -1.41
CA PHE A 122 6.00 -19.62 -1.36
C PHE A 122 6.60 -19.58 -2.74
N LEU A 123 7.74 -18.89 -2.86
CA LEU A 123 8.66 -18.97 -4.00
C LEU A 123 9.73 -20.01 -3.67
N ILE A 124 9.78 -21.08 -4.46
CA ILE A 124 10.67 -22.22 -4.22
C ILE A 124 11.57 -22.39 -5.44
N LYS A 125 12.86 -22.60 -5.21
CA LYS A 125 13.84 -22.92 -6.26
C LYS A 125 14.70 -24.08 -5.81
N ASN A 126 14.79 -25.13 -6.64
CA ASN A 126 15.54 -26.34 -6.32
C ASN A 126 15.11 -26.98 -4.97
N ASN A 127 13.80 -27.04 -4.73
CA ASN A 127 13.17 -27.52 -3.49
C ASN A 127 13.48 -26.71 -2.21
N GLU A 128 14.16 -25.57 -2.32
CA GLU A 128 14.39 -24.66 -1.20
C GLU A 128 13.44 -23.47 -1.26
N ILE A 129 12.83 -23.13 -0.12
CA ILE A 129 12.05 -21.90 0.02
C ILE A 129 13.01 -20.71 -0.08
N LYS A 130 12.75 -19.82 -1.03
CA LYS A 130 13.55 -18.61 -1.25
C LYS A 130 12.89 -17.38 -0.68
N ASP A 131 11.56 -17.31 -0.81
CA ASP A 131 10.79 -16.20 -0.27
C ASP A 131 9.32 -16.61 -0.05
N ARG A 132 8.57 -15.80 0.70
CA ARG A 132 7.13 -15.99 0.94
C ARG A 132 6.40 -14.68 1.19
N ILE A 133 5.14 -14.62 0.77
CA ILE A 133 4.21 -13.54 1.13
C ILE A 133 2.87 -14.11 1.58
N THR A 134 2.17 -13.40 2.47
CA THR A 134 0.77 -13.69 2.78
C THR A 134 -0.08 -13.14 1.64
N LEU A 135 -0.86 -13.99 0.98
CA LEU A 135 -1.81 -13.58 -0.06
C LEU A 135 -3.15 -13.21 0.56
N ALA A 136 -3.68 -14.11 1.37
CA ALA A 136 -4.95 -13.93 2.05
C ALA A 136 -4.81 -14.26 3.53
N ASN A 137 -5.59 -13.58 4.36
CA ASN A 137 -5.83 -13.98 5.73
C ASN A 137 -7.22 -13.53 6.15
N TYR A 138 -7.76 -14.19 7.15
CA TYR A 138 -8.77 -13.58 8.00
C TYR A 138 -8.37 -13.85 9.45
N PHE A 139 -8.70 -12.91 10.33
CA PHE A 139 -8.50 -13.07 11.76
C PHE A 139 -9.57 -12.34 12.54
N THR A 140 -9.89 -12.86 13.71
CA THR A 140 -10.87 -12.28 14.62
C THR A 140 -10.18 -11.91 15.93
N ASN A 141 -10.59 -10.80 16.54
CA ASN A 141 -10.27 -10.52 17.93
C ASN A 141 -11.09 -11.46 18.82
N GLU A 142 -10.47 -12.49 19.39
CA GLU A 142 -11.13 -13.47 20.27
C GLU A 142 -11.46 -12.90 21.65
N THR A 143 -10.84 -11.78 22.04
CA THR A 143 -11.09 -11.11 23.32
C THR A 143 -12.39 -10.32 23.28
N THR A 144 -12.56 -9.47 22.27
CA THR A 144 -13.69 -8.55 22.18
C THR A 144 -14.76 -9.00 21.19
N LEU A 145 -14.39 -9.80 20.17
CA LEU A 145 -15.21 -10.17 19.02
C LEU A 145 -15.72 -8.96 18.20
N LEU A 146 -15.12 -7.78 18.40
CA LEU A 146 -15.57 -6.52 17.77
C LEU A 146 -14.92 -6.22 16.43
N SER A 147 -13.87 -6.96 16.06
CA SER A 147 -13.16 -6.70 14.80
C SER A 147 -12.77 -7.99 14.09
N VAL A 148 -12.96 -7.97 12.77
CA VAL A 148 -12.50 -9.01 11.86
C VAL A 148 -11.63 -8.38 10.79
N GLY A 149 -10.37 -8.81 10.73
CA GLY A 149 -9.44 -8.40 9.70
C GLY A 149 -9.45 -9.37 8.54
N TYR A 150 -9.33 -8.84 7.32
CA TYR A 150 -9.29 -9.63 6.11
C TYR A 150 -8.18 -9.15 5.18
N GLN A 151 -7.60 -10.07 4.42
CA GLN A 151 -6.73 -9.75 3.30
C GLN A 151 -7.15 -10.53 2.05
N TYR A 152 -7.47 -9.81 0.99
CA TYR A 152 -7.83 -10.36 -0.32
C TYR A 152 -6.63 -10.31 -1.27
N PHE A 153 -6.68 -11.06 -2.38
CA PHE A 153 -5.60 -11.05 -3.37
C PHE A 153 -6.05 -11.22 -4.82
N TYR A 154 -5.13 -10.89 -5.71
CA TYR A 154 -5.17 -11.26 -7.12
C TYR A 154 -3.77 -11.62 -7.62
N ILE A 155 -3.65 -12.69 -8.42
CA ILE A 155 -2.43 -13.04 -9.17
C ILE A 155 -2.74 -12.88 -10.65
N SER A 156 -2.09 -11.92 -11.31
CA SER A 156 -2.27 -11.68 -12.74
C SER A 156 -1.60 -12.76 -13.59
N PRO A 157 -1.99 -12.92 -14.86
CA PRO A 157 -1.28 -13.79 -15.80
C PRO A 157 0.21 -13.43 -16.00
N SER A 158 0.59 -12.17 -15.76
CA SER A 158 1.98 -11.70 -15.84
C SER A 158 2.82 -12.05 -14.61
N GLY A 159 2.18 -12.55 -13.53
CA GLY A 159 2.82 -12.82 -12.25
C GLY A 159 2.92 -11.61 -11.32
N ASP A 160 2.22 -10.51 -11.64
CA ASP A 160 2.01 -9.42 -10.69
C ASP A 160 0.98 -9.89 -9.65
N ILE A 161 1.25 -9.59 -8.38
CA ILE A 161 0.44 -10.04 -7.25
C ILE A 161 -0.05 -8.82 -6.51
N TYR A 162 -1.35 -8.77 -6.26
CA TYR A 162 -2.00 -7.67 -5.56
C TYR A 162 -2.66 -8.18 -4.30
N THR A 163 -2.55 -7.43 -3.20
CA THR A 163 -3.24 -7.74 -1.95
C THR A 163 -3.95 -6.51 -1.40
N LEU A 164 -5.13 -6.68 -0.83
CA LEU A 164 -5.87 -5.62 -0.14
C LEU A 164 -6.22 -6.09 1.28
N SER A 165 -5.71 -5.42 2.30
CA SER A 165 -6.10 -5.64 3.70
C SER A 165 -7.17 -4.65 4.13
N LEU A 166 -8.10 -5.11 4.97
CA LEU A 166 -9.17 -4.32 5.56
C LEU A 166 -9.52 -4.84 6.96
N ILE A 167 -10.22 -4.02 7.74
CA ILE A 167 -10.80 -4.38 9.03
C ILE A 167 -12.27 -4.01 8.99
N GLU A 168 -13.13 -4.93 9.41
CA GLU A 168 -14.55 -4.66 9.65
C GLU A 168 -14.74 -4.31 11.13
N MET A 169 -15.45 -3.21 11.37
CA MET A 169 -15.76 -2.63 12.68
C MET A 169 -17.23 -2.14 12.67
N ASP A 170 -17.70 -1.63 13.81
CA ASP A 170 -19.08 -1.12 13.94
C ASP A 170 -19.40 0.04 12.98
N ASP A 171 -18.39 0.83 12.60
CA ASP A 171 -18.49 1.94 11.66
C ASP A 171 -18.27 1.52 10.19
N GLY A 172 -18.33 0.22 9.89
CA GLY A 172 -18.29 -0.33 8.54
C GLY A 172 -16.99 -1.06 8.22
N ILE A 173 -16.52 -0.91 6.98
CA ILE A 173 -15.30 -1.55 6.51
C ILE A 173 -14.23 -0.48 6.33
N GLY A 174 -13.15 -0.57 7.11
CA GLY A 174 -11.97 0.29 6.98
C GLY A 174 -10.89 -0.37 6.11
N PRO A 175 -10.76 -0.02 4.82
CA PRO A 175 -9.68 -0.53 3.98
C PRO A 175 -8.35 0.00 4.51
N GLN A 176 -7.44 -0.91 4.83
CA GLN A 176 -6.17 -0.57 5.46
C GLN A 176 -5.10 -0.32 4.41
N ARG A 177 -4.89 -1.28 3.50
CA ARG A 177 -3.73 -1.20 2.61
C ARG A 177 -3.85 -2.05 1.36
N TRP A 178 -3.46 -1.47 0.26
CA TRP A 178 -3.25 -2.14 -1.01
C TRP A 178 -1.75 -2.30 -1.29
N ARG A 179 -1.32 -3.50 -1.70
CA ARG A 179 0.07 -3.79 -2.06
C ARG A 179 0.14 -4.46 -3.41
N HIS A 180 1.20 -4.16 -4.15
CA HIS A 180 1.51 -4.78 -5.43
C HIS A 180 2.95 -5.31 -5.41
N TYR A 181 3.09 -6.61 -5.64
CA TYR A 181 4.35 -7.33 -5.71
C TYR A 181 4.62 -7.84 -7.12
N LYS A 182 5.90 -7.93 -7.47
CA LYS A 182 6.40 -8.60 -8.67
C LYS A 182 7.25 -9.80 -8.29
N ILE A 183 7.15 -10.88 -9.05
CA ILE A 183 8.04 -12.03 -8.87
C ILE A 183 9.39 -11.71 -9.55
N ASP A 184 10.41 -11.41 -8.74
CA ASP A 184 11.77 -11.22 -9.21
C ASP A 184 12.46 -12.58 -9.31
N VAL A 185 12.32 -13.23 -10.47
CA VAL A 185 12.89 -14.56 -10.74
C VAL A 185 14.42 -14.56 -10.65
N LYS A 186 15.08 -13.42 -10.94
CA LYS A 186 16.55 -13.31 -10.90
C LYS A 186 17.07 -13.32 -9.48
N ASN A 187 16.44 -12.55 -8.59
CA ASN A 187 16.84 -12.45 -7.18
C ASN A 187 16.07 -13.41 -6.26
N LEU A 188 15.16 -14.22 -6.83
CA LEU A 188 14.35 -15.21 -6.12
C LEU A 188 13.55 -14.62 -4.95
N LYS A 189 12.87 -13.49 -5.20
CA LYS A 189 12.06 -12.78 -4.19
C LYS A 189 10.75 -12.23 -4.75
N PHE A 190 9.78 -11.99 -3.87
CA PHE A 190 8.62 -11.15 -4.13
C PHE A 190 9.00 -9.69 -3.89
N HIS A 191 9.22 -8.95 -4.96
CA HIS A 191 9.58 -7.54 -4.89
C HIS A 191 8.32 -6.67 -4.72
N LEU A 192 8.14 -6.06 -3.55
CA LEU A 192 7.12 -5.04 -3.32
C LEU A 192 7.40 -3.82 -4.22
N ALA A 193 6.52 -3.59 -5.19
CA ALA A 193 6.63 -2.50 -6.15
C ALA A 193 5.83 -1.28 -5.71
N GLN A 194 4.65 -1.47 -5.12
CA GLN A 194 3.78 -0.38 -4.68
C GLN A 194 3.06 -0.74 -3.39
N ILE A 195 2.83 0.25 -2.54
CA ILE A 195 2.07 0.15 -1.29
C ILE A 195 1.29 1.44 -1.09
N TYR A 196 -0.03 1.32 -1.06
CA TYR A 196 -0.98 2.43 -0.96
C TYR A 196 -1.90 2.22 0.25
N ASP A 197 -2.15 3.28 0.99
CA ASP A 197 -3.27 3.37 1.93
C ASP A 197 -4.12 4.61 1.61
N PHE A 198 -4.96 5.07 2.53
CA PHE A 198 -5.83 6.23 2.30
C PHE A 198 -5.06 7.56 2.28
N ARG A 199 -3.93 7.70 2.97
CA ARG A 199 -3.09 8.92 3.04
C ARG A 199 -1.77 8.79 2.27
N HIS A 200 -1.28 7.59 2.00
CA HIS A 200 0.06 7.35 1.46
C HIS A 200 0.02 6.61 0.13
N GLN A 201 0.88 7.04 -0.77
CA GLN A 201 1.21 6.30 -1.98
C GLN A 201 2.72 6.15 -2.13
N VAL A 202 3.17 4.89 -2.13
CA VAL A 202 4.57 4.57 -2.39
C VAL A 202 4.68 3.76 -3.67
N THR A 203 5.58 4.17 -4.55
CA THR A 203 6.04 3.39 -5.69
C THR A 203 7.55 3.29 -5.60
N TYR A 204 8.04 2.09 -5.31
CA TYR A 204 9.46 1.85 -5.11
C TYR A 204 10.25 1.98 -6.42
N PRO A 205 11.51 2.45 -6.36
CA PRO A 205 12.24 2.81 -5.14
C PRO A 205 12.16 4.29 -4.76
N ASP A 206 11.45 5.14 -5.52
CA ASP A 206 11.77 6.58 -5.55
C ASP A 206 10.57 7.53 -5.63
N ASN A 207 9.36 7.05 -5.32
CA ASN A 207 8.19 7.90 -5.22
C ASN A 207 7.42 7.66 -3.92
N PHE A 208 7.34 8.70 -3.09
CA PHE A 208 6.51 8.79 -1.90
C PHE A 208 5.60 10.01 -2.00
N THR A 209 4.30 9.80 -1.85
CA THR A 209 3.29 10.86 -1.93
C THR A 209 2.32 10.74 -0.77
N ILE A 210 2.04 11.88 -0.13
CA ILE A 210 0.99 12.03 0.87
C ILE A 210 -0.21 12.66 0.17
N LEU A 211 -1.36 12.01 0.27
CA LEU A 211 -2.63 12.46 -0.25
C LEU A 211 -3.36 13.31 0.80
N PRO A 212 -4.24 14.23 0.37
CA PRO A 212 -5.09 14.97 1.29
C PRO A 212 -5.98 14.00 2.06
N ASP A 213 -6.16 14.28 3.35
CA ASP A 213 -7.18 13.60 4.14
C ASP A 213 -8.57 14.08 3.68
N PRO A 214 -9.45 13.18 3.19
CA PRO A 214 -10.83 13.56 2.85
C PRO A 214 -11.65 14.00 4.06
N GLU A 215 -11.20 13.70 5.29
CA GLU A 215 -11.90 13.95 6.55
C GLU A 215 -11.21 15.01 7.43
N GLN A 216 -10.29 15.81 6.87
CA GLN A 216 -9.41 16.74 7.60
C GLN A 216 -10.10 17.65 8.62
N ASP A 217 -11.39 17.94 8.45
CA ASP A 217 -12.20 18.79 9.34
C ASP A 217 -12.81 18.06 10.56
N LYS A 218 -12.74 16.72 10.63
CA LYS A 218 -13.47 15.93 11.64
C LYS A 218 -12.70 15.65 12.92
N TYR A 219 -11.37 15.54 12.87
CA TYR A 219 -10.61 14.99 13.99
C TYR A 219 -10.11 16.03 14.99
N TYR A 220 -9.88 17.29 14.57
CA TYR A 220 -9.38 18.34 15.47
C TYR A 220 -10.19 19.63 15.43
N LYS A 221 -10.58 20.12 16.61
CA LYS A 221 -10.82 21.56 16.78
C LYS A 221 -9.47 22.27 16.70
N LYS A 222 -9.41 23.42 16.03
CA LYS A 222 -8.20 24.24 15.87
C LYS A 222 -7.37 24.37 17.17
N GLU A 223 -8.04 24.62 18.29
CA GLU A 223 -7.40 24.78 19.60
C GLU A 223 -6.69 23.51 20.09
N GLN A 224 -7.24 22.32 19.80
CA GLN A 224 -6.63 21.04 20.16
C GLN A 224 -5.39 20.79 19.29
N PHE A 225 -5.49 21.04 18.00
CA PHE A 225 -4.35 20.92 17.11
C PHE A 225 -3.21 21.86 17.52
N GLU A 226 -3.52 23.11 17.86
CA GLU A 226 -2.53 24.07 18.37
C GLU A 226 -1.86 23.64 19.69
N LYS A 227 -2.53 22.82 20.51
CA LYS A 227 -1.89 22.19 21.69
C LYS A 227 -0.92 21.09 21.25
N CYS A 228 -1.34 20.21 20.34
CA CYS A 228 -0.48 19.16 19.80
C CYS A 228 0.78 19.70 19.11
N LEU A 229 0.72 20.89 18.50
CA LEU A 229 1.90 21.57 17.96
C LEU A 229 2.90 22.03 19.03
N LYS A 230 2.46 22.26 20.26
CA LYS A 230 3.32 22.68 21.40
C LYS A 230 3.87 21.47 22.15
N ASP A 231 3.03 20.45 22.32
CA ASP A 231 3.37 19.20 22.99
C ASP A 231 2.69 18.03 22.27
N GLU A 232 3.47 17.31 21.46
CA GLU A 232 2.99 16.14 20.69
C GLU A 232 2.81 14.89 21.55
N SER A 233 3.19 14.95 22.84
CA SER A 233 3.07 13.82 23.77
C SER A 233 1.75 13.76 24.53
N GLU A 234 0.84 14.72 24.32
CA GLU A 234 -0.50 14.69 24.91
C GLU A 234 -1.32 13.52 24.31
N ASP A 235 -2.01 12.76 25.17
CA ASP A 235 -2.68 11.49 24.81
C ASP A 235 -3.73 11.56 23.68
N PHE A 236 -4.20 12.77 23.33
CA PHE A 236 -5.17 13.00 22.26
C PHE A 236 -4.54 13.48 20.95
N CYS A 237 -3.21 13.54 20.86
CA CYS A 237 -2.51 14.01 19.70
C CYS A 237 -2.18 12.89 18.72
N ASP A 238 -2.60 13.10 17.48
CA ASP A 238 -2.21 12.31 16.32
C ASP A 238 -0.88 12.88 15.82
N ILE A 239 0.17 12.14 16.12
CA ILE A 239 1.56 12.51 15.80
C ILE A 239 1.74 12.65 14.28
N GLU A 240 1.02 11.85 13.48
CA GLU A 240 1.15 11.87 12.04
C GLU A 240 0.62 13.19 11.44
N ASP A 241 -0.51 13.67 11.94
CA ASP A 241 -1.08 14.97 11.56
C ASP A 241 -0.14 16.14 11.92
N VAL A 242 0.53 16.06 13.07
CA VAL A 242 1.56 17.03 13.48
C VAL A 242 2.74 17.01 12.50
N TYR A 243 3.23 15.83 12.12
CA TYR A 243 4.30 15.71 11.12
C TYR A 243 3.88 16.22 9.75
N PHE A 244 2.64 15.96 9.35
CA PHE A 244 2.10 16.46 8.08
C PHE A 244 2.03 17.98 8.05
N TYR A 245 1.60 18.60 9.14
CA TYR A 245 1.63 20.05 9.27
C TYR A 245 3.05 20.61 9.14
N TYR A 246 4.02 20.04 9.85
CA TYR A 246 5.41 20.48 9.72
C TYR A 246 5.95 20.30 8.30
N LEU A 247 5.62 19.19 7.64
CA LEU A 247 6.02 18.95 6.26
C LEU A 247 5.39 19.97 5.31
N ASP A 248 4.11 20.34 5.50
CA ASP A 248 3.46 21.37 4.70
C ASP A 248 4.11 22.73 4.86
N GLN A 249 4.41 23.16 6.10
CA GLN A 249 5.13 24.41 6.37
C GLN A 249 6.48 24.47 5.62
N ILE A 250 7.22 23.35 5.62
CA ILE A 250 8.51 23.26 4.92
C ILE A 250 8.31 23.28 3.41
N LYS A 251 7.31 22.58 2.87
CA LYS A 251 6.94 22.63 1.44
C LYS A 251 6.57 24.04 1.01
N GLN A 252 5.78 24.78 1.80
CA GLN A 252 5.47 26.19 1.51
C GLN A 252 6.74 27.05 1.43
N LYS A 253 7.71 26.84 2.33
CA LYS A 253 9.01 27.51 2.27
C LYS A 253 9.78 27.20 0.98
N THR A 254 9.74 25.96 0.48
CA THR A 254 10.38 25.62 -0.81
C THR A 254 9.76 26.37 -1.98
N VAL A 255 8.43 26.53 -1.99
CA VAL A 255 7.70 27.30 -3.02
C VAL A 255 8.12 28.78 -2.98
N GLN A 256 8.24 29.36 -1.80
CA GLN A 256 8.70 30.74 -1.64
C GLN A 256 10.14 30.93 -2.14
N LEU A 257 11.05 30.00 -1.83
CA LEU A 257 12.44 30.05 -2.30
C LEU A 257 12.55 29.87 -3.81
N ALA A 258 11.76 28.95 -4.40
CA ALA A 258 11.72 28.76 -5.84
C ALA A 258 11.28 30.05 -6.57
N ARG A 259 10.29 30.78 -6.02
CA ARG A 259 9.85 32.07 -6.56
C ARG A 259 10.94 33.14 -6.50
N LYS A 260 11.76 33.18 -5.45
CA LYS A 260 12.85 34.16 -5.29
C LYS A 260 13.98 33.98 -6.32
N ASN A 261 14.19 32.78 -6.83
CA ASN A 261 15.30 32.50 -7.74
C ASN A 261 15.05 32.96 -9.20
N ASN A 262 13.85 33.47 -9.55
CA ASN A 262 13.44 33.84 -10.93
C ASN A 262 13.71 32.74 -12.00
N SER A 263 14.02 31.52 -11.57
CA SER A 263 14.34 30.36 -12.40
C SER A 263 13.05 29.59 -12.66
N THR A 264 12.74 29.36 -13.93
CA THR A 264 11.63 28.49 -14.37
C THR A 264 11.89 27.00 -14.08
N LYS A 265 13.11 26.61 -13.65
CA LYS A 265 13.40 25.27 -13.16
C LYS A 265 13.03 25.14 -11.69
N ASN A 266 12.12 24.21 -11.41
CA ASN A 266 11.72 23.83 -10.07
C ASN A 266 12.90 23.19 -9.32
N LEU A 267 13.68 23.98 -8.56
CA LEU A 267 14.92 23.58 -7.89
C LEU A 267 14.77 22.31 -7.03
N PHE A 268 13.58 22.10 -6.45
CA PHE A 268 13.31 21.00 -5.54
C PHE A 268 12.75 19.74 -6.23
N SER A 269 12.30 19.84 -7.49
CA SER A 269 11.72 18.68 -8.19
C SER A 269 12.73 17.57 -8.49
N PRO A 270 13.95 17.86 -9.00
CA PRO A 270 15.00 16.84 -9.13
C PRO A 270 15.45 16.27 -7.79
N LEU A 271 15.39 17.08 -6.72
CA LEU A 271 15.77 16.68 -5.37
C LEU A 271 14.76 15.70 -4.77
N LYS A 272 13.46 15.89 -5.03
CA LYS A 272 12.39 15.02 -4.53
C LYS A 272 12.67 13.55 -4.82
N LYS A 273 12.95 13.18 -6.07
CA LYS A 273 13.17 11.78 -6.44
C LYS A 273 14.35 11.14 -5.68
N ASN A 274 15.43 11.90 -5.48
CA ASN A 274 16.58 11.43 -4.72
C ASN A 274 16.28 11.32 -3.22
N ARG A 275 15.50 12.26 -2.69
CA ARG A 275 15.07 12.27 -1.30
C ARG A 275 14.13 11.11 -1.00
N ASP A 276 13.08 10.93 -1.80
CA ASP A 276 12.16 9.81 -1.72
C ASP A 276 12.95 8.49 -1.76
N LYS A 277 13.89 8.35 -2.70
CA LYS A 277 14.74 7.16 -2.81
C LYS A 277 15.56 6.91 -1.55
N LEU A 278 16.16 7.95 -0.99
CA LEU A 278 16.93 7.85 0.25
C LEU A 278 16.02 7.41 1.41
N CYS A 279 14.89 8.07 1.59
CA CYS A 279 13.97 7.81 2.69
C CYS A 279 13.30 6.44 2.59
N LEU A 280 12.94 5.99 1.39
CA LEU A 280 12.39 4.64 1.16
C LEU A 280 13.45 3.55 1.37
N SER A 281 14.72 3.82 1.07
CA SER A 281 15.80 2.84 1.27
C SER A 281 16.19 2.61 2.74
N GLN A 282 15.91 3.59 3.62
CA GLN A 282 16.24 3.53 5.04
C GLN A 282 15.16 2.83 5.88
N ASN A 283 13.96 2.63 5.33
CA ASN A 283 12.79 2.14 6.05
C ASN A 283 12.44 0.72 5.59
N GLU A 284 13.23 -0.26 6.05
CA GLU A 284 13.02 -1.69 5.78
C GLU A 284 11.71 -2.22 6.39
N PHE A 285 11.16 -1.54 7.40
CA PHE A 285 9.93 -1.95 8.12
C PHE A 285 8.69 -2.08 7.21
N LEU A 286 8.61 -1.33 6.12
CA LEU A 286 7.51 -1.40 5.15
C LEU A 286 7.51 -2.73 4.36
N ILE A 287 8.62 -3.46 4.39
CA ILE A 287 8.82 -4.74 3.72
C ILE A 287 8.35 -5.88 4.64
N ASN A 288 8.34 -5.66 5.95
CA ASN A 288 7.82 -6.62 6.91
C ASN A 288 6.28 -6.59 6.86
N ASN A 289 5.67 -7.79 6.89
CA ASN A 289 4.21 -7.99 6.87
C ASN A 289 3.52 -7.52 8.18
N GLU A 290 3.95 -6.40 8.75
CA GLU A 290 3.22 -5.76 9.82
C GLU A 290 1.81 -5.41 9.33
N LEU A 291 0.85 -5.62 10.22
CA LEU A 291 -0.55 -5.25 9.98
C LEU A 291 -0.64 -3.72 9.83
N PHE A 292 0.14 -2.97 10.62
CA PHE A 292 0.13 -1.51 10.70
C PHE A 292 1.55 -0.88 10.68
N PRO A 293 2.36 -1.02 9.61
CA PRO A 293 3.58 -0.26 9.47
C PRO A 293 3.23 1.23 9.39
N TYR A 294 3.88 2.00 10.24
CA TYR A 294 3.76 3.45 10.34
C TYR A 294 4.60 4.11 9.23
N PHE A 295 4.01 5.07 8.52
CA PHE A 295 4.72 5.85 7.50
C PHE A 295 5.51 7.02 8.11
N ASP A 296 5.37 7.26 9.41
CA ASP A 296 5.99 8.34 10.17
C ASP A 296 7.50 8.45 9.94
N ASP A 297 8.22 7.33 9.91
CA ASP A 297 9.67 7.35 9.69
C ASP A 297 10.05 7.88 8.29
N ILE A 298 9.24 7.60 7.27
CA ILE A 298 9.42 8.18 5.93
C ILE A 298 9.13 9.67 5.98
N VAL A 299 8.05 10.07 6.64
CA VAL A 299 7.63 11.47 6.76
C VAL A 299 8.69 12.29 7.51
N LEU A 300 9.23 11.77 8.61
CA LEU A 300 10.32 12.35 9.37
C LEU A 300 11.60 12.45 8.54
N CYS A 301 11.92 11.42 7.74
CA CYS A 301 13.03 11.48 6.81
C CYS A 301 12.81 12.59 5.75
N GLU A 302 11.63 12.67 5.14
CA GLU A 302 11.26 13.73 4.19
C GLU A 302 11.46 15.12 4.81
N ILE A 303 10.94 15.35 6.02
CA ILE A 303 11.11 16.59 6.79
C ILE A 303 12.59 16.93 6.98
N LYS A 304 13.39 15.96 7.44
CA LYS A 304 14.82 16.16 7.72
C LYS A 304 15.60 16.51 6.46
N GLN A 305 15.39 15.77 5.38
CA GLN A 305 16.10 15.99 4.12
C GLN A 305 15.67 17.29 3.46
N LEU A 306 14.38 17.61 3.46
CA LEU A 306 13.87 18.87 2.89
C LEU A 306 14.43 20.09 3.64
N LYS A 307 14.57 20.03 4.97
CA LYS A 307 15.28 21.06 5.76
C LYS A 307 16.73 21.25 5.31
N GLN A 308 17.45 20.18 4.98
CA GLN A 308 18.83 20.25 4.49
C GLN A 308 18.90 20.84 3.08
N GLU A 309 18.01 20.42 2.18
CA GLU A 309 17.88 20.97 0.83
C GLU A 309 17.62 22.47 0.86
N ILE A 310 16.69 22.92 1.70
CA ILE A 310 16.39 24.34 1.89
C ILE A 310 17.63 25.12 2.32
N LYS A 311 18.37 24.65 3.35
CA LYS A 311 19.59 25.32 3.81
C LYS A 311 20.63 25.44 2.70
N ARG A 312 20.80 24.40 1.88
CA ARG A 312 21.74 24.43 0.75
C ARG A 312 21.32 25.46 -0.30
N VAL A 313 20.04 25.48 -0.67
CA VAL A 313 19.50 26.45 -1.63
C VAL A 313 19.59 27.88 -1.08
N GLU A 314 19.33 28.11 0.20
CA GLU A 314 19.50 29.42 0.83
C GLU A 314 20.95 29.91 0.76
N ILE A 315 21.93 29.04 0.99
CA ILE A 315 23.36 29.35 0.86
C ILE A 315 23.73 29.66 -0.60
N GLU A 316 23.19 28.90 -1.56
CA GLU A 316 23.44 29.13 -2.99
C GLU A 316 22.84 30.45 -3.48
N LEU A 317 21.65 30.83 -3.01
CA LEU A 317 21.00 32.09 -3.36
C LEU A 317 21.63 33.32 -2.71
N ALA A 318 22.42 33.12 -1.66
CA ALA A 318 23.16 34.19 -0.98
C ALA A 318 24.55 34.48 -1.61
N LYS A 319 24.96 33.68 -2.60
CA LYS A 319 26.20 33.86 -3.37
C LYS A 319 25.96 34.71 -4.62
#